data_AF-A0A0D2DTC5-F1
#
_entry.id   AF-A0A0D2DTC5-F1
#
_cell.length_a   1.000
_cell.length_b   1.000
_cell.length_c   1.000
_cell.angle_alpha   90.00
_cell.angle_beta   90.00
_cell.angle_gamma   90.00
#
_symmetry.space_group_name_H-M   'P 1'
#
loop_
_entity.id
_entity.type
_entity.pdbx_description
1 polymer ?
#
loop_
_entity_poly.entity_id
_entity_poly.type
_entity_poly.pdbx_seq_one_letter_code
_entity_poly.pdbx_strand_id
1 'polypeptide(L)'
;MASTRLSTDSLIFPVMTCILLLPTALLWSWESQTTTHKTDFSTLIGAYLITGTIGMAMAMTAQGILSYLVAFIIFRENAKEYIKEFTMPEDKIKDAAHRAKRREMSSRWSYRFFLVIFCFVMAGVIEEGLKYLALMCASRYGTVTHDRDYLVIPAAAGVGFATIENIAYVYGSYENNESPLKLAITILERTLVGIPGHSMTAALIGVNVLARDVRGIPMSLPQILGVLVLFHGCSDLVLFLASAYEGNVGWVHPRKTSTICVGLGLVIGIQAVLAGLLRSRMLELQVAY
;
A
#
# COMPACT_ATOMS: atom_id res chain seq x y z
N MET A 1 26.11 -14.35 26.25
CA MET A 1 24.98 -14.11 27.18
C MET A 1 23.76 -13.79 26.36
N ALA A 2 22.89 -14.79 26.18
CA ALA A 2 21.62 -14.62 25.48
C ALA A 2 20.70 -13.78 26.37
N SER A 3 20.31 -12.61 25.87
CA SER A 3 19.43 -11.68 26.56
C SER A 3 18.02 -12.28 26.64
N THR A 4 17.67 -12.77 27.82
CA THR A 4 16.30 -12.99 28.27
C THR A 4 15.58 -11.65 28.43
N ARG A 5 15.15 -11.05 27.30
CA ARG A 5 14.11 -10.01 27.27
C ARG A 5 12.84 -10.58 26.65
N LEU A 6 12.23 -11.51 27.37
CA LEU A 6 10.81 -11.82 27.24
C LEU A 6 10.06 -11.11 28.39
N SER A 7 10.32 -9.81 28.57
CA SER A 7 9.69 -9.01 29.64
C SER A 7 8.75 -8.00 28.99
N THR A 8 7.43 -8.20 29.17
CA THR A 8 6.33 -7.26 28.85
C THR A 8 6.14 -6.83 27.38
N ASP A 9 7.17 -6.87 26.53
CA ASP A 9 7.11 -6.47 25.12
C ASP A 9 6.43 -7.52 24.21
N SER A 10 6.39 -8.79 24.65
CA SER A 10 5.87 -9.90 23.85
C SER A 10 4.36 -9.86 23.62
N LEU A 11 3.59 -9.14 24.45
CA LEU A 11 2.15 -8.99 24.28
C LEU A 11 1.76 -7.74 23.49
N ILE A 12 2.63 -6.72 23.48
CA ILE A 12 2.37 -5.44 22.83
C ILE A 12 2.24 -5.67 21.32
N PHE A 13 3.20 -6.37 20.70
CA PHE A 13 3.19 -6.62 19.26
C PHE A 13 1.93 -7.39 18.78
N PRO A 14 1.53 -8.52 19.40
CA PRO A 14 0.28 -9.21 19.04
C PRO A 14 -0.98 -8.34 19.21
N VAL A 15 -1.12 -7.65 20.34
CA VAL A 15 -2.29 -6.78 20.62
C VAL A 15 -2.37 -5.64 19.62
N MET A 16 -1.23 -5.03 19.33
CA MET A 16 -1.11 -3.97 18.35
C MET A 16 -1.37 -4.44 16.91
N THR A 17 -0.97 -5.66 16.57
CA THR A 17 -1.24 -6.26 15.26
C THR A 17 -2.74 -6.52 15.07
N CYS A 18 -3.50 -6.76 16.14
CA CYS A 18 -4.97 -6.84 16.04
C CYS A 18 -5.61 -5.53 15.54
N ILE A 19 -5.00 -4.37 15.78
CA ILE A 19 -5.48 -3.08 15.28
C ILE A 19 -5.37 -3.01 13.76
N LEU A 20 -4.37 -3.66 13.15
CA LEU A 20 -4.24 -3.76 11.69
C LEU A 20 -5.38 -4.59 11.06
N LEU A 21 -6.01 -5.46 11.84
CA LEU A 21 -7.13 -6.29 11.40
C LEU A 21 -8.48 -5.58 11.56
N LEU A 22 -8.54 -4.37 12.13
CA LEU A 22 -9.81 -3.65 12.29
C LEU A 22 -10.52 -3.40 10.96
N PRO A 23 -9.88 -2.93 9.88
CA PRO A 23 -10.57 -2.74 8.60
C PRO A 23 -11.10 -4.05 8.01
N THR A 24 -10.37 -5.15 8.18
CA THR A 24 -10.84 -6.51 7.85
C THR A 24 -12.08 -6.85 8.69
N ALA A 25 -12.03 -6.70 10.01
CA ALA A 25 -13.18 -6.98 10.86
C ALA A 25 -14.41 -6.12 10.51
N LEU A 26 -14.20 -4.84 10.17
CA LEU A 26 -15.26 -3.92 9.76
C LEU A 26 -15.88 -4.32 8.42
N LEU A 27 -15.06 -4.67 7.43
CA LEU A 27 -15.55 -5.13 6.12
C LEU A 27 -16.41 -6.40 6.27
N TRP A 28 -15.98 -7.36 7.08
CA TRP A 28 -16.74 -8.59 7.32
C TRP A 28 -17.99 -8.35 8.15
N SER A 29 -17.90 -7.48 9.16
CA SER A 29 -19.06 -7.10 9.97
C SER A 29 -20.13 -6.45 9.10
N TRP A 30 -19.74 -5.50 8.24
CA TRP A 30 -20.66 -4.85 7.29
C TRP A 30 -21.26 -5.85 6.30
N GLU A 31 -20.45 -6.75 5.72
CA GLU A 31 -20.96 -7.79 4.82
C GLU A 31 -21.92 -8.75 5.55
N SER A 32 -21.62 -9.10 6.79
CA SER A 32 -22.45 -10.03 7.56
C SER A 32 -23.85 -9.49 7.87
N GLN A 33 -23.97 -8.18 8.05
CA GLN A 33 -25.21 -7.46 8.35
C GLN A 33 -26.05 -7.14 7.11
N THR A 34 -25.48 -7.30 5.91
CA THR A 34 -26.18 -7.03 4.65
C THR A 34 -27.23 -8.12 4.39
N THR A 35 -28.49 -7.71 4.26
CA THR A 35 -29.64 -8.63 4.12
C THR A 35 -30.09 -8.82 2.67
N THR A 36 -29.74 -7.89 1.78
CA THR A 36 -30.07 -7.94 0.35
C THR A 36 -28.79 -7.97 -0.48
N HIS A 37 -28.77 -8.78 -1.56
CA HIS A 37 -27.65 -8.84 -2.50
C HIS A 37 -26.29 -9.08 -1.84
N LYS A 38 -26.25 -10.00 -0.87
CA LYS A 38 -25.04 -10.38 -0.15
C LYS A 38 -24.01 -10.95 -1.12
N THR A 39 -22.77 -10.48 -1.01
CA THR A 39 -21.65 -10.98 -1.79
C THR A 39 -21.29 -12.38 -1.32
N ASP A 40 -20.96 -13.27 -2.26
CA ASP A 40 -20.52 -14.63 -1.93
C ASP A 40 -19.26 -14.60 -1.07
N PHE A 41 -19.36 -15.15 0.15
CA PHE A 41 -18.26 -15.14 1.12
C PHE A 41 -17.02 -15.86 0.61
N SER A 42 -17.18 -16.94 -0.17
CA SER A 42 -16.04 -17.70 -0.68
C SER A 42 -15.23 -16.85 -1.66
N THR A 43 -15.91 -16.12 -2.53
CA THR A 43 -15.30 -15.17 -3.47
C THR A 43 -14.63 -14.02 -2.73
N LEU A 44 -15.29 -13.46 -1.71
CA LEU A 44 -14.75 -12.36 -0.90
C LEU A 44 -13.47 -12.76 -0.15
N ILE A 45 -13.51 -13.89 0.55
CA ILE A 45 -12.38 -14.44 1.30
C ILE A 45 -11.25 -14.82 0.33
N GLY A 46 -11.59 -15.42 -0.82
CA GLY A 46 -10.64 -15.75 -1.87
C GLY A 46 -9.90 -14.53 -2.38
N ALA A 47 -10.62 -13.46 -2.73
CA ALA A 47 -10.03 -12.20 -3.20
C ALA A 47 -9.08 -11.58 -2.15
N TYR A 48 -9.50 -11.55 -0.87
CA TYR A 48 -8.67 -11.07 0.23
C TYR A 48 -7.39 -11.91 0.42
N LEU A 49 -7.53 -13.23 0.57
CA LEU A 49 -6.40 -14.12 0.89
C LEU A 49 -5.42 -14.23 -0.27
N ILE A 50 -5.91 -14.42 -1.50
CA ILE A 50 -5.05 -14.59 -2.68
C ILE A 50 -4.26 -13.30 -2.95
N THR A 51 -4.94 -12.15 -2.92
CA THR A 51 -4.27 -10.86 -3.17
C THR A 51 -3.30 -10.52 -2.04
N GLY A 52 -3.70 -10.74 -0.79
CA GLY A 52 -2.84 -10.51 0.38
C GLY A 52 -1.60 -11.40 0.43
N THR A 53 -1.70 -12.67 0.01
CA THR A 53 -0.57 -13.61 0.09
C THR A 53 0.19 -13.71 -1.23
N ILE A 54 -0.40 -14.36 -2.23
CA ILE A 54 0.21 -14.60 -3.55
C ILE A 54 0.45 -13.27 -4.25
N GLY A 55 -0.54 -12.37 -4.24
CA GLY A 55 -0.42 -11.04 -4.84
C GLY A 55 0.74 -10.23 -4.23
N MET A 56 0.85 -10.18 -2.90
CA MET A 56 1.95 -9.50 -2.24
C MET A 56 3.32 -10.11 -2.59
N ALA A 57 3.44 -11.44 -2.57
CA ALA A 57 4.68 -12.11 -2.95
C ALA A 57 5.09 -11.80 -4.41
N MET A 58 4.12 -11.75 -5.32
CA MET A 58 4.33 -11.35 -6.71
C MET A 58 4.76 -9.88 -6.81
N ALA A 59 4.09 -8.98 -6.09
CA ALA A 59 4.42 -7.55 -6.06
C ALA A 59 5.87 -7.33 -5.60
N MET A 60 6.24 -7.89 -4.44
CA MET A 60 7.60 -7.77 -3.88
C MET A 60 8.66 -8.31 -4.84
N THR A 61 8.38 -9.45 -5.48
CA THR A 61 9.31 -10.06 -6.44
C THR A 61 9.50 -9.17 -7.66
N ALA A 62 8.40 -8.72 -8.27
CA ALA A 62 8.44 -7.88 -9.46
C ALA A 62 9.09 -6.52 -9.18
N GLN A 63 8.73 -5.88 -8.05
CA GLN A 63 9.34 -4.64 -7.57
C GLN A 63 10.84 -4.80 -7.33
N GLY A 64 11.28 -5.90 -6.71
CA GLY A 64 12.68 -6.18 -6.47
C GLY A 64 13.49 -6.33 -7.76
N ILE A 65 12.98 -7.11 -8.72
CA ILE A 65 13.61 -7.29 -10.03
C ILE A 65 13.70 -5.95 -10.78
N LEU A 66 12.59 -5.22 -10.89
CA LEU A 66 12.55 -3.94 -11.60
C LEU A 66 13.41 -2.88 -10.92
N SER A 67 13.44 -2.84 -9.59
CA SER A 67 14.30 -1.94 -8.83
C SER A 67 15.76 -2.18 -9.18
N TYR A 68 16.19 -3.44 -9.23
CA TYR A 68 17.55 -3.80 -9.65
C TYR A 68 17.83 -3.30 -11.06
N LEU A 69 17.00 -3.67 -12.04
CA LEU A 69 17.18 -3.29 -13.45
C LEU A 69 17.26 -1.77 -13.66
N VAL A 70 16.32 -1.02 -13.07
CA VAL A 70 16.29 0.45 -13.17
C VAL A 70 17.48 1.07 -12.45
N ALA A 71 17.91 0.51 -11.31
CA ALA A 71 19.12 0.96 -10.63
C ALA A 71 20.38 0.81 -11.50
N PHE A 72 20.53 -0.26 -12.28
CA PHE A 72 21.66 -0.40 -13.23
C PHE A 72 21.66 0.68 -14.30
N ILE A 73 20.48 1.05 -14.79
CA ILE A 73 20.33 2.08 -15.83
C ILE A 73 20.68 3.46 -15.24
N ILE A 74 20.13 3.79 -14.07
CA ILE A 74 20.23 5.13 -13.48
C ILE A 74 21.57 5.36 -12.77
N PHE A 75 22.01 4.41 -11.95
CA PHE A 75 23.16 4.57 -11.07
C PHE A 75 24.44 3.93 -11.60
N ARG A 76 24.34 3.11 -12.66
CA ARG A 76 25.48 2.44 -13.32
C ARG A 76 26.35 1.68 -12.33
N GLU A 77 27.62 2.05 -12.19
CA GLU A 77 28.60 1.41 -11.30
C GLU A 77 28.16 1.42 -9.82
N ASN A 78 27.33 2.41 -9.42
CA ASN A 78 26.84 2.53 -8.04
C ASN A 78 25.53 1.78 -7.78
N ALA A 79 24.96 1.07 -8.76
CA ALA A 79 23.64 0.45 -8.64
C ALA A 79 23.50 -0.50 -7.44
N LYS A 80 24.48 -1.37 -7.22
CA LYS A 80 24.47 -2.32 -6.10
C LYS A 80 24.48 -1.61 -4.75
N GLU A 81 25.19 -0.50 -4.65
CA GLU A 81 25.24 0.31 -3.44
C GLU A 81 23.89 0.99 -3.17
N TYR A 82 23.28 1.61 -4.19
CA TYR A 82 21.95 2.20 -4.05
C TYR A 82 20.90 1.18 -3.63
N ILE A 83 20.88 -0.01 -4.24
CA ILE A 83 19.95 -1.07 -3.85
C ILE A 83 20.20 -1.55 -2.43
N LYS A 84 21.46 -1.75 -2.03
CA LYS A 84 21.82 -2.14 -0.66
C LYS A 84 21.35 -1.09 0.34
N GLU A 85 21.54 0.19 0.06
CA GLU A 85 21.13 1.28 0.94
C GLU A 85 19.61 1.45 0.95
N PHE A 86 18.92 1.22 -0.17
CA PHE A 86 17.46 1.31 -0.30
C PHE A 86 16.71 0.25 0.51
N THR A 87 17.27 -0.95 0.64
CA THR A 87 16.67 -2.05 1.42
C THR A 87 17.22 -2.15 2.84
N MET A 88 18.08 -1.22 3.25
CA MET A 88 18.74 -1.28 4.56
C MET A 88 17.77 -0.89 5.69
N PRO A 89 17.58 -1.74 6.71
CA PRO A 89 16.80 -1.39 7.89
C PRO A 89 17.48 -0.30 8.75
N GLU A 90 16.67 0.47 9.48
CA GLU A 90 17.12 1.66 10.21
C GLU A 90 18.15 1.31 11.31
N ASP A 91 18.02 0.14 11.94
CA ASP A 91 18.90 -0.35 13.01
C ASP A 91 20.36 -0.50 12.56
N LYS A 92 20.59 -0.72 11.26
CA LYS A 92 21.93 -0.84 10.66
C LYS A 92 22.59 0.51 10.38
N ILE A 93 21.86 1.62 10.48
CA ILE A 93 22.35 2.98 10.22
C ILE A 93 22.83 3.62 11.53
N LYS A 94 24.06 3.31 11.94
CA LYS A 94 24.58 3.73 13.27
C LYS A 94 25.55 4.91 13.23
N ASP A 95 26.48 4.93 12.29
CA ASP A 95 27.57 5.91 12.30
C ASP A 95 27.21 7.23 11.57
N ALA A 96 27.91 8.31 11.93
CA ALA A 96 27.67 9.64 11.35
C ALA A 96 28.12 9.76 9.89
N ALA A 97 29.18 9.02 9.50
CA ALA A 97 29.73 9.07 8.15
C ALA A 97 28.78 8.44 7.12
N HIS A 98 28.16 7.33 7.48
CA HIS A 98 27.14 6.61 6.73
C HIS A 98 25.86 7.43 6.60
N ARG A 99 25.43 8.13 7.66
CA ARG A 99 24.32 9.09 7.56
C ARG A 99 24.63 10.24 6.59
N ALA A 100 25.86 10.77 6.63
CA ALA A 100 26.30 11.81 5.70
C ALA A 100 26.29 11.32 4.25
N LYS A 101 26.80 10.10 4.02
CA LYS A 101 26.76 9.43 2.71
C LYS A 101 25.33 9.22 2.19
N ARG A 102 24.43 8.69 3.02
CA ARG A 102 23.01 8.49 2.66
C ARG A 102 22.33 9.82 2.33
N ARG A 103 22.64 10.89 3.05
CA ARG A 103 22.16 12.24 2.75
C ARG A 103 22.65 12.74 1.39
N GLU A 104 23.91 12.50 1.05
CA GLU A 104 24.41 12.81 -0.28
C GLU A 104 23.66 12.01 -1.35
N MET A 105 23.52 10.69 -1.15
CA MET A 105 22.80 9.80 -2.06
C MET A 105 21.35 10.22 -2.27
N SER A 106 20.63 10.58 -1.21
CA SER A 106 19.21 10.95 -1.26
C SER A 106 18.97 12.33 -1.90
N SER A 107 19.96 13.21 -1.84
CA SER A 107 19.90 14.55 -2.43
C SER A 107 20.06 14.55 -3.96
N ARG A 108 20.65 13.51 -4.54
CA ARG A 108 20.91 13.41 -5.97
C ARG A 108 19.61 13.31 -6.77
N TRP A 109 19.56 14.03 -7.89
CA TRP A 109 18.39 14.02 -8.79
C TRP A 109 18.10 12.61 -9.32
N SER A 110 19.14 11.81 -9.59
CA SER A 110 19.01 10.44 -10.09
C SER A 110 18.28 9.54 -9.10
N TYR A 111 18.49 9.73 -7.79
CA TYR A 111 17.75 9.01 -6.76
C TYR A 111 16.28 9.44 -6.70
N ARG A 112 16.00 10.74 -6.77
CA ARG A 112 14.62 11.24 -6.82
C ARG A 112 13.88 10.75 -8.07
N PHE A 113 14.56 10.68 -9.20
CA PHE A 113 14.02 10.11 -10.43
C PHE A 113 13.76 8.61 -10.29
N PHE A 114 14.67 7.86 -9.65
CA PHE A 114 14.45 6.47 -9.28
C PHE A 114 13.19 6.30 -8.41
N LEU A 115 12.99 7.17 -7.41
CA LEU A 115 11.78 7.15 -6.57
C LEU A 115 10.50 7.37 -7.37
N VAL A 116 10.49 8.28 -8.36
CA VAL A 116 9.34 8.46 -9.25
C VAL A 116 9.01 7.15 -9.98
N ILE A 117 10.00 6.50 -10.59
CA ILE A 117 9.76 5.23 -11.29
C ILE A 117 9.30 4.14 -10.31
N PHE A 118 9.92 4.08 -9.13
CA PHE A 118 9.54 3.13 -8.09
C PHE A 118 8.08 3.30 -7.69
N CYS A 119 7.65 4.51 -7.32
CA CYS A 119 6.30 4.76 -6.80
C CYS A 119 5.21 4.59 -7.87
N PHE A 120 5.42 5.08 -9.09
CA PHE A 120 4.37 5.01 -10.12
C PHE A 120 4.38 3.69 -10.89
N VAL A 121 5.55 3.17 -11.26
CA VAL A 121 5.64 2.00 -12.13
C VAL A 121 5.77 0.72 -11.33
N MET A 122 6.66 0.67 -10.34
CA MET A 122 6.92 -0.57 -9.62
C MET A 122 5.87 -0.83 -8.54
N ALA A 123 5.50 0.18 -7.76
CA ALA A 123 4.40 0.09 -6.80
C ALA A 123 3.05 0.27 -7.50
N GLY A 124 2.75 1.49 -7.97
CA GLY A 124 1.44 1.84 -8.54
C GLY A 124 0.92 0.87 -9.62
N VAL A 125 1.62 0.70 -10.74
CA VAL A 125 1.13 -0.16 -11.83
C VAL A 125 0.99 -1.62 -11.40
N ILE A 126 1.96 -2.17 -10.65
CA ILE A 126 1.95 -3.58 -10.28
C ILE A 126 0.84 -3.86 -9.28
N GLU A 127 0.74 -3.05 -8.23
CA GLU A 127 -0.20 -3.28 -7.14
C GLU A 127 -1.65 -3.02 -7.58
N GLU A 128 -1.91 -1.93 -8.31
CA GLU A 128 -3.24 -1.68 -8.87
C GLU A 128 -3.59 -2.71 -9.94
N GLY A 129 -2.62 -3.16 -10.73
CA GLY A 129 -2.78 -4.25 -11.68
C GLY A 129 -3.19 -5.56 -11.00
N LEU A 130 -2.57 -5.92 -9.88
CA LEU A 130 -2.93 -7.11 -9.11
C LEU A 130 -4.33 -7.03 -8.52
N LYS A 131 -4.75 -5.85 -8.02
CA LYS A 131 -6.13 -5.63 -7.53
C LYS A 131 -7.15 -5.75 -8.66
N TYR A 132 -6.83 -5.26 -9.87
CA TYR A 132 -7.65 -5.49 -11.05
C TYR A 132 -7.74 -6.97 -11.43
N LEU A 133 -6.62 -7.68 -11.42
CA LEU A 133 -6.60 -9.12 -11.67
C LEU A 133 -7.42 -9.89 -10.65
N ALA A 134 -7.43 -9.47 -9.38
CA ALA A 134 -8.26 -10.09 -8.35
C ALA A 134 -9.75 -10.05 -8.73
N LEU A 135 -10.26 -8.91 -9.20
CA LEU A 135 -11.63 -8.79 -9.69
C LEU A 135 -11.86 -9.64 -10.95
N MET A 136 -10.94 -9.61 -11.92
CA MET A 136 -11.08 -10.43 -13.14
C MET A 136 -11.11 -11.93 -12.83
N CYS A 137 -10.29 -12.39 -11.89
CA CYS A 137 -10.29 -13.76 -11.41
C CYS A 137 -11.60 -14.08 -10.68
N ALA A 138 -12.11 -13.18 -9.84
CA ALA A 138 -13.39 -13.35 -9.17
C ALA A 138 -14.56 -13.42 -10.19
N SER A 139 -14.57 -12.58 -11.22
CA SER A 139 -15.57 -12.63 -12.29
C SER A 139 -15.49 -13.91 -13.12
N ARG A 140 -14.30 -14.52 -13.24
CA ARG A 140 -14.06 -15.72 -14.05
C ARG A 140 -14.32 -17.02 -13.29
N TYR A 141 -13.93 -17.08 -12.02
CA TYR A 141 -13.86 -18.31 -11.22
C TYR A 141 -14.67 -18.25 -9.92
N GLY A 142 -15.17 -17.07 -9.54
CA GLY A 142 -16.02 -16.86 -8.37
C GLY A 142 -17.43 -16.43 -8.75
N THR A 143 -18.11 -15.78 -7.82
CA THR A 143 -19.49 -15.29 -7.98
C THR A 143 -19.51 -13.76 -7.92
N VAL A 144 -19.75 -13.14 -9.08
CA VAL A 144 -19.94 -11.69 -9.23
C VAL A 144 -21.27 -11.48 -9.93
N THR A 145 -22.29 -11.08 -9.19
CA THR A 145 -23.70 -11.12 -9.63
C THR A 145 -24.40 -9.78 -9.51
N HIS A 146 -24.02 -8.96 -8.55
CA HIS A 146 -24.65 -7.68 -8.29
C HIS A 146 -23.65 -6.54 -8.50
N ASP A 147 -24.14 -5.33 -8.79
CA ASP A 147 -23.28 -4.15 -8.95
C ASP A 147 -22.40 -3.90 -7.71
N ARG A 148 -22.93 -4.21 -6.53
CA ARG A 148 -22.20 -4.14 -5.26
C ARG A 148 -20.98 -5.06 -5.23
N ASP A 149 -21.02 -6.22 -5.88
CA ASP A 149 -19.89 -7.15 -5.92
C ASP A 149 -18.67 -6.52 -6.61
N TYR A 150 -18.90 -5.64 -7.60
CA TYR A 150 -17.85 -4.85 -8.22
C TYR A 150 -17.21 -3.84 -7.26
N LEU A 151 -17.86 -3.46 -6.16
CA LEU A 151 -17.26 -2.61 -5.13
C LEU A 151 -16.53 -3.45 -4.07
N VAL A 152 -17.24 -4.44 -3.52
CA VAL A 152 -16.85 -5.12 -2.29
C VAL A 152 -15.74 -6.13 -2.49
N ILE A 153 -15.74 -6.87 -3.61
CA ILE A 153 -14.70 -7.86 -3.92
C ILE A 153 -13.33 -7.20 -4.13
N PRO A 154 -13.17 -6.18 -4.99
CA PRO A 154 -11.87 -5.55 -5.13
C PRO A 154 -11.49 -4.77 -3.87
N ALA A 155 -12.44 -4.17 -3.13
CA ALA A 155 -12.13 -3.59 -1.81
C ALA A 155 -11.53 -4.65 -0.87
N ALA A 156 -12.08 -5.87 -0.82
CA ALA A 156 -11.50 -6.96 -0.04
C ALA A 156 -10.09 -7.36 -0.52
N ALA A 157 -9.86 -7.39 -1.83
CA ALA A 157 -8.52 -7.60 -2.38
C ALA A 157 -7.53 -6.50 -1.94
N GLY A 158 -7.96 -5.23 -1.99
CA GLY A 158 -7.18 -4.08 -1.53
C GLY A 158 -6.87 -4.12 -0.03
N VAL A 159 -7.87 -4.43 0.80
CA VAL A 159 -7.69 -4.61 2.25
C VAL A 159 -6.75 -5.77 2.53
N GLY A 160 -6.90 -6.92 1.87
CA GLY A 160 -6.03 -8.08 2.05
C GLY A 160 -4.56 -7.79 1.71
N PHE A 161 -4.34 -7.12 0.57
CA PHE A 161 -3.02 -6.63 0.17
C PHE A 161 -2.41 -5.73 1.27
N ALA A 162 -3.15 -4.69 1.67
CA ALA A 162 -2.67 -3.71 2.64
C ALA A 162 -2.47 -4.32 4.04
N THR A 163 -3.28 -5.29 4.46
CA THR A 163 -3.10 -5.95 5.76
C THR A 163 -1.75 -6.66 5.82
N ILE A 164 -1.42 -7.48 4.82
CA ILE A 164 -0.15 -8.22 4.82
C ILE A 164 1.04 -7.28 4.69
N GLU A 165 0.95 -6.26 3.82
CA GLU A 165 1.96 -5.23 3.70
C GLU A 165 2.20 -4.50 5.03
N ASN A 166 1.13 -4.08 5.70
CA ASN A 166 1.25 -3.32 6.95
C ASN A 166 1.75 -4.19 8.11
N ILE A 167 1.46 -5.49 8.13
CA ILE A 167 2.10 -6.42 9.06
C ILE A 167 3.61 -6.42 8.84
N ALA A 168 4.09 -6.43 7.59
CA ALA A 168 5.52 -6.37 7.30
C ALA A 168 6.17 -5.06 7.80
N TYR A 169 5.50 -3.92 7.64
CA TYR A 169 6.00 -2.63 8.17
C TYR A 169 6.05 -2.59 9.71
N VAL A 170 5.01 -3.09 10.37
CA VAL A 170 4.95 -3.14 11.85
C VAL A 170 5.96 -4.13 12.40
N TYR A 171 6.13 -5.29 11.74
CA TYR A 171 7.17 -6.25 12.08
C TYR A 171 8.58 -5.66 11.90
N GLY A 172 8.83 -4.95 10.80
CA GLY A 172 10.10 -4.25 10.59
C GLY A 172 10.38 -3.20 11.67
N SER A 173 9.35 -2.46 12.11
CA SER A 173 9.48 -1.48 13.21
C SER A 173 9.79 -2.17 14.54
N TYR A 174 9.17 -3.33 14.80
CA TYR A 174 9.42 -4.15 15.99
C TYR A 174 10.85 -4.72 16.00
N GLU A 175 11.31 -5.34 14.91
CA GLU A 175 12.67 -5.88 14.78
C GLU A 175 13.74 -4.80 14.93
N ASN A 176 13.45 -3.57 14.47
CA ASN A 176 14.33 -2.41 14.65
C ASN A 176 14.37 -1.87 16.09
N ASN A 177 13.66 -2.50 17.04
CA ASN A 177 13.54 -2.06 18.43
C ASN A 177 13.08 -0.59 18.55
N GLU A 178 12.13 -0.19 17.69
CA GLU A 178 11.55 1.15 17.78
C GLU A 178 10.79 1.35 19.09
N SER A 179 10.75 2.59 19.58
CA SER A 179 10.00 2.90 20.80
C SER A 179 8.51 2.51 20.65
N PRO A 180 7.82 2.07 21.72
CA PRO A 180 6.40 1.72 21.66
C PRO A 180 5.51 2.82 21.07
N LEU A 181 5.86 4.10 21.30
CA LEU A 181 5.15 5.23 20.72
C LEU A 181 5.32 5.30 19.19
N LYS A 182 6.53 5.09 18.68
CA LYS A 182 6.78 5.09 17.23
C LYS A 182 6.08 3.91 16.55
N LEU A 183 6.12 2.74 17.19
CA LEU A 183 5.35 1.56 16.75
C LEU A 183 3.84 1.86 16.69
N ALA A 184 3.29 2.48 17.75
CA ALA A 184 1.88 2.89 17.78
C ALA A 184 1.51 3.84 16.65
N ILE A 185 2.36 4.85 16.40
CA ILE A 185 2.16 5.80 15.29
C ILE A 185 2.16 5.05 13.95
N THR A 186 3.14 4.19 13.70
CA THR A 186 3.20 3.38 12.47
C THR A 186 1.90 2.58 12.28
N ILE A 187 1.41 1.90 13.32
CA ILE A 187 0.16 1.13 13.25
C ILE A 187 -1.03 2.04 12.92
N LEU A 188 -1.14 3.19 13.57
CA LEU A 188 -2.23 4.12 13.33
C LEU A 188 -2.19 4.69 11.91
N GLU A 189 -1.03 5.09 11.41
CA GLU A 189 -0.85 5.56 10.04
C GLU A 189 -1.24 4.46 9.04
N ARG A 190 -0.81 3.22 9.28
CA ARG A 190 -1.13 2.09 8.41
C ARG A 190 -2.62 1.73 8.45
N THR A 191 -3.22 1.66 9.63
CA THR A 191 -4.64 1.29 9.78
C THR A 191 -5.59 2.39 9.31
N LEU A 192 -5.30 3.66 9.61
CA LEU A 192 -6.22 4.78 9.36
C LEU A 192 -6.01 5.47 8.01
N VAL A 193 -4.82 5.33 7.41
CA VAL A 193 -4.48 5.98 6.15
C VAL A 193 -4.12 4.92 5.10
N GLY A 194 -3.18 4.02 5.40
CA GLY A 194 -2.76 2.99 4.44
C GLY A 194 -3.91 2.12 3.93
N ILE A 195 -4.56 1.37 4.83
CA ILE A 195 -5.61 0.41 4.44
C ILE A 195 -6.81 1.09 3.73
N PRO A 196 -7.36 2.23 4.22
CA PRO A 196 -8.41 2.94 3.50
C PRO A 196 -7.98 3.40 2.10
N GLY A 197 -6.74 3.87 1.93
CA GLY A 197 -6.19 4.21 0.63
C GLY A 197 -6.24 3.04 -0.36
N HIS A 198 -5.73 1.87 0.03
CA HIS A 198 -5.76 0.66 -0.82
C HIS A 198 -7.18 0.17 -1.10
N SER A 199 -8.07 0.25 -0.11
CA SER A 199 -9.48 -0.13 -0.27
C SER A 199 -10.18 0.79 -1.28
N MET A 200 -9.97 2.11 -1.19
CA MET A 200 -10.58 3.08 -2.10
C MET A 200 -10.04 2.98 -3.54
N THR A 201 -8.73 2.77 -3.74
CA THR A 201 -8.23 2.55 -5.10
C THR A 201 -8.83 1.29 -5.69
N ALA A 202 -8.85 0.19 -4.94
CA ALA A 202 -9.42 -1.07 -5.41
C ALA A 202 -10.93 -0.96 -5.70
N ALA A 203 -11.69 -0.30 -4.82
CA ALA A 203 -13.10 0.02 -5.04
C ALA A 203 -13.30 0.80 -6.35
N LEU A 204 -12.45 1.79 -6.64
CA LEU A 204 -12.52 2.56 -7.87
C LEU A 204 -12.17 1.73 -9.12
N ILE A 205 -11.26 0.74 -9.02
CA ILE A 205 -11.05 -0.25 -10.10
C ILE A 205 -12.38 -0.91 -10.39
N GLY A 206 -13.02 -1.39 -9.34
CA GLY A 206 -14.32 -2.05 -9.38
C GLY A 206 -15.40 -1.26 -10.09
N VAL A 207 -15.57 0.01 -9.68
CA VAL A 207 -16.54 0.93 -10.27
C VAL A 207 -16.24 1.21 -11.75
N ASN A 208 -14.96 1.36 -12.13
CA ASN A 208 -14.56 1.54 -13.53
C ASN A 208 -14.80 0.27 -14.36
N VAL A 209 -14.59 -0.91 -13.79
CA VAL A 209 -14.89 -2.19 -14.46
C VAL A 209 -16.40 -2.37 -14.60
N LEU A 210 -17.19 -2.03 -13.58
CA LEU A 210 -18.66 -2.03 -13.67
C LEU A 210 -19.16 -1.13 -14.81
N ALA A 211 -18.61 0.08 -14.92
CA ALA A 211 -18.91 0.99 -16.02
C ALA A 211 -18.67 0.35 -17.38
N ARG A 212 -17.52 -0.32 -17.54
CA ARG A 212 -17.12 -0.97 -18.79
C ARG A 212 -17.98 -2.21 -19.11
N ASP A 213 -18.05 -3.14 -18.18
CA ASP A 213 -18.53 -4.50 -18.45
C ASP A 213 -20.04 -4.65 -18.29
N VAL A 214 -20.66 -3.83 -17.43
CA VAL A 214 -22.10 -3.91 -17.14
C VAL A 214 -22.86 -2.73 -17.73
N ARG A 215 -22.30 -1.52 -17.69
CA ARG A 215 -22.96 -0.32 -18.22
C ARG A 215 -22.60 -0.01 -19.68
N GLY A 216 -21.66 -0.74 -20.27
CA GLY A 216 -21.26 -0.56 -21.67
C GLY A 216 -20.54 0.77 -21.97
N ILE A 217 -20.01 1.43 -20.94
CA ILE A 217 -19.23 2.67 -21.10
C ILE A 217 -17.83 2.27 -21.59
N PRO A 218 -17.40 2.66 -22.79
CA PRO A 218 -16.13 2.21 -23.34
C PRO A 218 -14.97 2.76 -22.52
N MET A 219 -14.20 1.85 -21.90
CA MET A 219 -13.00 2.18 -21.12
C MET A 219 -11.85 1.25 -21.47
N SER A 220 -10.71 1.83 -21.84
CA SER A 220 -9.45 1.14 -22.00
C SER A 220 -8.78 0.86 -20.65
N LEU A 221 -7.84 -0.08 -20.60
CA LEU A 221 -7.11 -0.41 -19.37
C LEU A 221 -6.39 0.81 -18.74
N PRO A 222 -5.75 1.71 -19.51
CA PRO A 222 -5.20 2.95 -18.96
C PRO A 222 -6.26 3.88 -18.34
N GLN A 223 -7.49 3.90 -18.85
CA GLN A 223 -8.58 4.68 -18.26
C GLN A 223 -9.10 4.06 -16.96
N ILE A 224 -9.06 2.73 -16.85
CA ILE A 224 -9.46 2.00 -15.63
C ILE A 224 -8.43 2.18 -14.52
N LEU A 225 -7.13 2.08 -14.85
CA LEU A 225 -6.05 2.04 -13.86
C LEU A 225 -5.29 3.36 -13.70
N GLY A 226 -5.21 4.20 -14.73
CA GLY A 226 -4.25 5.31 -14.78
C GLY A 226 -4.41 6.31 -13.64
N VAL A 227 -5.65 6.69 -13.31
CA VAL A 227 -5.89 7.62 -12.19
C VAL A 227 -5.60 6.97 -10.83
N LEU A 228 -5.74 5.66 -10.69
CA LEU A 228 -5.42 4.94 -9.46
C LEU A 228 -3.91 4.81 -9.27
N VAL A 229 -3.19 4.48 -10.34
CA VAL A 229 -1.72 4.50 -10.36
C VAL A 229 -1.20 5.89 -9.98
N LEU A 230 -1.88 6.94 -10.44
CA LEU A 230 -1.56 8.32 -10.06
C LEU A 230 -1.79 8.56 -8.56
N PHE A 231 -2.96 8.24 -8.02
CA PHE A 231 -3.26 8.44 -6.59
C PHE A 231 -2.34 7.62 -5.67
N HIS A 232 -2.12 6.35 -6.01
CA HIS A 232 -1.20 5.46 -5.30
C HIS A 232 0.22 6.00 -5.36
N GLY A 233 0.76 6.19 -6.57
CA GLY A 233 2.14 6.63 -6.76
C GLY A 233 2.41 8.02 -6.18
N CYS A 234 1.43 8.94 -6.18
CA CYS A 234 1.56 10.22 -5.49
C CYS A 234 1.66 10.06 -3.97
N SER A 235 0.87 9.16 -3.38
CA SER A 235 0.90 8.90 -1.94
C SER A 235 2.26 8.36 -1.53
N ASP A 236 2.75 7.34 -2.25
CA ASP A 236 4.08 6.77 -2.03
C ASP A 236 5.19 7.79 -2.24
N LEU A 237 5.12 8.57 -3.32
CA LEU A 237 6.15 9.54 -3.64
C LEU A 237 6.25 10.60 -2.55
N VAL A 238 5.13 11.09 -2.00
CA VAL A 238 5.13 12.03 -0.86
C VAL A 238 5.88 11.43 0.33
N LEU A 239 5.59 10.16 0.66
CA LEU A 239 6.22 9.45 1.77
C LEU A 239 7.72 9.24 1.53
N PHE A 240 8.12 8.72 0.37
CA PHE A 240 9.53 8.51 0.03
C PHE A 240 10.31 9.83 -0.08
N LEU A 241 9.71 10.90 -0.59
CA LEU A 241 10.36 12.22 -0.64
C LEU A 241 10.50 12.83 0.75
N ALA A 242 9.51 12.67 1.64
CA ALA A 242 9.61 13.07 3.03
C ALA A 242 10.77 12.34 3.74
N SER A 243 10.91 11.03 3.51
CA SER A 243 12.05 10.25 4.01
C SER A 243 13.38 10.73 3.41
N ALA A 244 13.44 10.94 2.09
CA ALA A 244 14.63 11.40 1.38
C ALA A 244 15.09 12.81 1.81
N TYR A 245 14.13 13.70 2.11
CA TYR A 245 14.37 15.04 2.62
C TYR A 245 15.13 15.05 3.96
N GLU A 246 14.95 14.01 4.78
CA GLU A 246 15.72 13.84 6.02
C GLU A 246 17.08 13.16 5.82
N GLY A 247 17.43 12.81 4.58
CA GLY A 247 18.71 12.19 4.22
C GLY A 247 18.66 10.66 4.14
N ASN A 248 17.46 10.06 4.04
CA ASN A 248 17.30 8.61 3.98
C ASN A 248 17.28 8.09 2.53
N VAL A 249 17.72 6.84 2.36
CA VAL A 249 17.66 6.08 1.09
C VAL A 249 16.77 4.85 1.34
N GLY A 250 15.73 4.66 0.53
CA GLY A 250 14.65 3.74 0.85
C GLY A 250 13.66 4.32 1.87
N TRP A 251 12.75 3.48 2.35
CA TRP A 251 11.77 3.87 3.35
C TRP A 251 12.37 3.78 4.75
N VAL A 252 12.62 4.95 5.34
CA VAL A 252 12.89 5.10 6.77
C VAL A 252 11.91 6.15 7.30
N HIS A 253 11.17 5.82 8.36
CA HIS A 253 10.17 6.73 8.89
C HIS A 253 10.83 8.07 9.29
N PRO A 254 10.34 9.23 8.78
CA PRO A 254 10.87 10.53 9.15
C PRO A 254 10.85 10.75 10.66
N ARG A 255 11.83 11.50 11.19
CA ARG A 255 11.96 11.77 12.64
C ARG A 255 11.45 13.15 13.02
N LYS A 256 11.49 14.12 12.10
CA LYS A 256 11.03 15.48 12.42
C LYS A 256 9.51 15.52 12.36
N THR A 257 8.90 15.99 13.44
CA THR A 257 7.44 16.15 13.53
C THR A 257 6.87 16.98 12.37
N SER A 258 7.56 18.04 11.94
CA SER A 258 7.11 18.85 10.80
C SER A 258 7.08 18.06 9.49
N THR A 259 8.08 17.24 9.22
CA THR A 259 8.11 16.37 8.04
C THR A 259 6.96 15.37 8.06
N ILE A 260 6.72 14.74 9.23
CA ILE A 260 5.62 13.79 9.44
C ILE A 260 4.27 14.48 9.20
N CYS A 261 4.02 15.62 9.86
CA CYS A 261 2.75 16.34 9.73
C CYS A 261 2.47 16.80 8.29
N VAL A 262 3.47 17.30 7.57
CA VAL A 262 3.31 17.70 6.17
C VAL A 262 3.06 16.48 5.28
N GLY A 263 3.84 15.41 5.46
CA GLY A 263 3.65 14.16 4.70
C GLY A 263 2.26 13.57 4.89
N LEU A 264 1.81 13.42 6.15
CA LEU A 264 0.48 12.92 6.48
C LEU A 264 -0.63 13.84 5.95
N GLY A 265 -0.49 15.16 6.11
CA GLY A 265 -1.47 16.11 5.60
C GLY A 265 -1.65 16.00 4.08
N LEU A 266 -0.57 15.83 3.33
CA LEU A 266 -0.61 15.62 1.89
C LEU A 266 -1.26 14.28 1.52
N VAL A 267 -0.86 13.17 2.17
CA VAL A 267 -1.45 11.84 1.89
C VAL A 267 -2.94 11.82 2.22
N ILE A 268 -3.36 12.40 3.35
CA ILE A 268 -4.78 12.52 3.72
C ILE A 268 -5.52 13.37 2.68
N GLY A 269 -4.93 14.48 2.21
CA GLY A 269 -5.50 15.29 1.14
C GLY A 269 -5.70 14.51 -0.16
N ILE A 270 -4.69 13.74 -0.58
CA ILE A 270 -4.76 12.85 -1.74
C ILE A 270 -5.90 11.83 -1.58
N GLN A 271 -6.03 11.23 -0.39
CA GLN A 271 -7.09 10.28 -0.10
C GLN A 271 -8.48 10.92 -0.06
N ALA A 272 -8.62 12.15 0.45
CA ALA A 272 -9.89 12.87 0.43
C ALA A 272 -10.36 13.15 -1.00
N VAL A 273 -9.44 13.51 -1.91
CA VAL A 273 -9.74 13.68 -3.33
C VAL A 273 -10.13 12.34 -3.98
N LEU A 274 -9.41 11.25 -3.67
CA LEU A 274 -9.76 9.92 -4.14
C LEU A 274 -11.16 9.48 -3.66
N ALA A 275 -11.49 9.72 -2.39
CA ALA A 275 -12.81 9.44 -1.83
C ALA A 275 -13.92 10.23 -2.56
N GLY A 276 -13.67 11.51 -2.83
CA GLY A 276 -14.57 12.35 -3.61
C GLY A 276 -14.79 11.82 -5.03
N LEU A 277 -13.72 11.40 -5.71
CA LEU A 277 -13.78 10.80 -7.04
C LEU A 277 -14.57 9.48 -7.04
N LEU A 278 -14.27 8.58 -6.10
CA LEU A 278 -14.97 7.31 -5.94
C LEU A 278 -16.46 7.54 -5.72
N ARG A 279 -16.82 8.43 -4.79
CA ARG A 279 -18.21 8.81 -4.53
C ARG A 279 -18.90 9.37 -5.78
N SER A 280 -18.24 10.27 -6.51
CA SER A 280 -18.78 10.85 -7.74
C SER A 280 -19.08 9.77 -8.78
N ARG A 281 -18.17 8.81 -8.97
CA ARG A 281 -18.36 7.71 -9.92
C ARG A 281 -19.46 6.74 -9.50
N MET A 282 -19.55 6.43 -8.21
CA MET A 282 -20.64 5.59 -7.69
C MET A 282 -22.01 6.23 -7.92
N LEU A 283 -22.14 7.55 -7.71
CA LEU A 283 -23.37 8.29 -7.97
C LEU A 283 -23.74 8.32 -9.46
N GLU A 284 -22.75 8.54 -10.34
CA GLU A 284 -22.93 8.53 -11.80
C GLU A 284 -23.49 7.19 -12.31
N LEU A 285 -23.01 6.07 -11.75
CA LEU A 285 -23.40 4.72 -12.18
C LEU A 285 -24.57 4.13 -11.38
N GLN A 286 -25.14 4.90 -10.45
CA GLN A 286 -26.23 4.50 -9.56
C GLN A 286 -25.91 3.22 -8.78
N VAL A 287 -24.66 3.06 -8.32
CA VAL A 287 -24.26 1.92 -7.51
C VAL A 287 -24.89 2.05 -6.13
N ALA A 288 -25.84 1.18 -5.81
CA ALA A 288 -26.41 1.10 -4.47
C ALA A 288 -25.39 0.45 -3.51
N TYR A 289 -25.25 1.03 -2.31
CA TYR A 289 -24.35 0.59 -1.26
C TYR A 289 -25.06 0.52 0.10
#